data_AF-A0A0X3UHB6-F1
#
_entry.id   AF-A0A0X3UHB6-F1
#
_cell.length_a   1.000
_cell.length_b   1.000
_cell.length_c   1.000
_cell.angle_alpha   90.00
_cell.angle_beta   90.00
_cell.angle_gamma   90.00
#
_symmetry.space_group_name_H-M   'P 1'
#
loop_
_entity.id
_entity.type
_entity.pdbx_description
1 polymer ?
#
loop_
_entity_poly.entity_id
_entity_poly.type
_entity_poly.pdbx_seq_one_letter_code
_entity_poly.pdbx_strand_id
1 'polypeptide(L)'
;MKSLLAQVNGMQRDWPQFQPTKGFGPQSVVWFGDIKGLDRQFQISIEYGLPLTGRTELYRRMPVVRVLRPSLAPNWDAEEESPLPHVYFELPDIRLSPLCLFDPKAREWEPSMLISRTTVGWTVRWLAAYEFWEMTGRWIGGGRHEEIGTEKGDNHAA
;
A
#
# COMPACT_ATOMS: atom_id res chain seq x y z
N MET A 1 9.04 -10.26 15.98
CA MET A 1 9.28 -9.22 14.95
C MET A 1 10.59 -9.51 14.24
N LYS A 2 10.63 -9.38 12.91
CA LYS A 2 11.86 -9.47 12.12
C LYS A 2 12.65 -8.17 12.25
N SER A 3 13.97 -8.27 12.36
CA SER A 3 14.85 -7.11 12.32
C SER A 3 14.86 -6.48 10.92
N LEU A 4 15.30 -5.23 10.80
CA LEU A 4 15.50 -4.59 9.49
C LEU A 4 16.48 -5.36 8.63
N LEU A 5 17.58 -5.87 9.22
CA LEU A 5 18.54 -6.68 8.49
C LEU A 5 17.89 -7.96 7.93
N ALA A 6 17.00 -8.60 8.69
CA ALA A 6 16.26 -9.76 8.20
C ALA A 6 15.30 -9.38 7.06
N GLN A 7 14.64 -8.22 7.12
CA GLN A 7 13.79 -7.72 6.02
C GLN A 7 14.63 -7.41 4.77
N VAL A 8 15.76 -6.72 4.92
CA VAL A 8 16.69 -6.40 3.83
C VAL A 8 17.22 -7.67 3.17
N ASN A 9 17.69 -8.65 3.95
CA ASN A 9 18.16 -9.91 3.41
C ASN A 9 17.05 -10.71 2.72
N GLY A 10 15.81 -10.63 3.21
CA GLY A 10 14.65 -11.24 2.58
C GLY A 10 14.35 -10.62 1.22
N MET A 11 14.31 -9.28 1.15
CA MET A 11 14.13 -8.53 -0.10
C MET A 11 15.26 -8.83 -1.09
N GLN A 12 16.52 -8.79 -0.68
CA GLN A 12 17.66 -9.08 -1.56
C GLN A 12 17.60 -10.48 -2.17
N ARG A 13 17.13 -11.48 -1.42
CA ARG A 13 17.04 -12.86 -1.89
C ARG A 13 15.87 -13.08 -2.86
N ASP A 14 14.70 -12.53 -2.54
CA ASP A 14 13.47 -12.87 -3.23
C ASP A 14 13.12 -11.85 -4.33
N TRP A 15 13.60 -10.60 -4.20
CA TRP A 15 13.35 -9.47 -5.09
C TRP A 15 14.61 -8.62 -5.28
N PRO A 16 15.70 -9.18 -5.85
CA PRO A 16 17.01 -8.53 -5.92
C PRO A 16 17.04 -7.22 -6.72
N GLN A 17 16.01 -6.96 -7.53
CA GLN A 17 15.86 -5.70 -8.25
C GLN A 17 15.45 -4.53 -7.34
N PHE A 18 14.90 -4.81 -6.15
CA PHE A 18 14.50 -3.78 -5.18
C PHE A 18 15.70 -3.32 -4.37
N GLN A 19 16.19 -2.12 -4.66
CA GLN A 19 17.40 -1.60 -4.01
C GLN A 19 17.07 -0.95 -2.67
N PRO A 20 17.69 -1.39 -1.55
CA PRO A 20 17.48 -0.76 -0.24
C PRO A 20 18.20 0.59 -0.16
N THR A 21 17.51 1.59 0.37
CA THR A 21 18.06 2.88 0.77
C THR A 21 17.72 3.18 2.22
N LYS A 22 18.45 4.12 2.82
CA LYS A 22 18.15 4.60 4.17
C LYS A 22 16.75 5.23 4.17
N GLY A 23 15.88 4.78 5.08
CA GLY A 23 14.55 5.36 5.21
C GLY A 23 14.56 6.77 5.82
N PHE A 24 13.42 7.45 5.76
CA PHE A 24 13.29 8.85 6.18
C PHE A 24 13.43 9.05 7.69
N GLY A 25 13.27 7.98 8.48
CA GLY A 25 13.37 7.98 9.94
C GLY A 25 14.49 7.07 10.48
N PRO A 26 14.77 7.12 11.79
CA PRO A 26 15.70 6.19 12.41
C PRO A 26 15.17 4.76 12.31
N GLN A 27 16.01 3.75 12.11
CA GLN A 27 15.55 2.36 12.02
C GLN A 27 14.43 2.15 10.99
N SER A 28 14.56 2.79 9.82
CA SER A 28 13.72 2.51 8.66
C SER A 28 14.55 2.33 7.40
N VAL A 29 13.93 1.69 6.42
CA VAL A 29 14.48 1.36 5.11
C VAL A 29 13.39 1.63 4.07
N VAL A 30 13.81 2.11 2.91
CA VAL A 30 12.94 2.23 1.74
C VAL A 30 13.53 1.38 0.63
N TRP A 31 12.71 0.64 -0.08
CA TRP A 31 13.10 -0.02 -1.32
C TRP A 31 12.44 0.66 -2.50
N PHE A 32 13.18 0.80 -3.59
CA PHE A 32 12.66 1.21 -4.88
C PHE A 32 12.87 0.09 -5.88
N GLY A 33 11.87 -0.18 -6.71
CA GLY A 33 11.97 -1.21 -7.72
C GLY A 33 10.77 -1.20 -8.64
N ASP A 34 10.93 -1.89 -9.76
CA ASP A 34 9.86 -2.08 -10.71
C ASP A 34 9.14 -3.40 -10.45
N ILE A 35 7.83 -3.38 -10.63
CA ILE A 35 6.95 -4.54 -10.51
C ILE A 35 5.95 -4.52 -11.65
N LYS A 36 5.66 -5.69 -12.21
CA LYS A 36 4.60 -5.83 -13.22
C LYS A 36 3.30 -6.17 -12.50
N GLY A 37 2.23 -5.44 -12.82
CA GLY A 37 0.87 -5.80 -12.42
C GLY A 37 0.36 -6.95 -13.29
N LEU A 38 -0.68 -6.70 -14.07
CA LEU A 38 -1.16 -7.63 -15.09
C LEU A 38 -0.37 -7.47 -16.40
N ASP A 39 -0.48 -6.31 -17.03
CA ASP A 39 0.21 -5.99 -18.28
C ASP A 39 1.19 -4.81 -18.13
N ARG A 40 0.89 -3.87 -17.24
CA ARG A 40 1.69 -2.66 -17.04
C ARG A 40 2.81 -2.85 -16.02
N GLN A 41 3.96 -2.24 -16.28
CA GLN A 41 5.06 -2.12 -15.31
C GLN A 41 4.90 -0.84 -14.49
N PHE A 42 5.10 -0.95 -13.19
CA PHE A 42 5.06 0.15 -12.23
C PHE A 42 6.37 0.23 -11.45
N GLN A 43 6.89 1.45 -11.31
CA GLN A 43 7.90 1.76 -10.33
C GLN A 43 7.20 2.07 -9.00
N ILE A 44 7.59 1.37 -7.94
CA ILE A 44 7.01 1.55 -6.61
C ILE A 44 8.10 1.87 -5.57
N SER A 45 7.68 2.41 -4.44
CA SER A 45 8.45 2.40 -3.20
C SER A 45 7.79 1.52 -2.15
N ILE A 46 8.61 0.91 -1.30
CA ILE A 46 8.18 0.18 -0.10
C ILE A 46 8.95 0.76 1.08
N GLU A 47 8.28 1.40 2.03
CA GLU A 47 8.90 1.91 3.26
C GLU A 47 8.53 1.04 4.45
N TYR A 48 9.50 0.73 5.29
CA TYR A 48 9.27 0.03 6.55
C TYR A 48 10.22 0.47 7.64
N GLY A 49 9.71 0.65 8.86
CA GLY A 49 10.49 0.95 10.05
C GLY A 49 10.04 0.13 11.24
N LEU A 50 10.98 -0.13 12.15
CA LEU A 50 10.64 -0.79 13.42
C LEU A 50 9.82 0.16 14.30
N PRO A 51 8.86 -0.33 15.11
CA PRO A 51 8.16 0.50 16.07
C PRO A 51 9.13 1.27 16.97
N LEU A 52 8.81 2.53 17.21
CA LEU A 52 9.60 3.41 18.06
C LEU A 52 8.65 4.13 19.01
N THR A 53 8.96 4.10 20.31
CA THR A 53 8.11 4.72 21.33
C THR A 53 7.86 6.20 21.03
N GLY A 54 6.61 6.63 21.12
CA GLY A 54 6.20 8.01 20.83
C GLY A 54 6.08 8.33 19.33
N ARG A 55 6.17 7.34 18.45
CA ARG A 55 6.09 7.51 16.98
C ARG A 55 4.92 6.71 16.42
N THR A 56 4.15 7.33 15.54
CA THR A 56 2.86 6.81 15.04
C THR A 56 2.77 6.75 13.53
N GLU A 57 3.84 7.10 12.82
CA GLU A 57 3.90 7.08 11.36
C GLU A 57 3.54 5.69 10.82
N LEU A 58 2.83 5.66 9.69
CA LEU A 58 2.27 4.42 9.16
C LEU A 58 3.34 3.36 8.89
N TYR A 59 4.50 3.76 8.38
CA TYR A 59 5.63 2.86 8.09
C TYR A 59 6.23 2.18 9.34
N ARG A 60 5.91 2.67 10.55
CA ARG A 60 6.28 2.03 11.84
C ARG A 60 5.34 0.90 12.22
N ARG A 61 4.10 0.98 11.75
CA ARG A 61 3.03 0.03 12.07
C ARG A 61 3.00 -1.09 11.04
N MET A 62 3.29 -0.76 9.79
CA MET A 62 3.22 -1.72 8.68
C MET A 62 4.04 -1.25 7.47
N PRO A 63 4.28 -2.14 6.47
CA PRO A 63 4.94 -1.74 5.22
C PRO A 63 4.05 -0.78 4.43
N VAL A 64 4.61 0.34 4.01
CA VAL A 64 3.93 1.39 3.24
C VAL A 64 4.38 1.32 1.80
N VAL A 65 3.45 1.03 0.89
CA VAL A 65 3.74 0.91 -0.54
C VAL A 65 3.13 2.09 -1.29
N ARG A 66 3.90 2.74 -2.17
CA ARG A 66 3.40 3.82 -3.05
C ARG A 66 3.77 3.55 -4.49
N VAL A 67 2.86 3.86 -5.41
CA VAL A 67 3.13 3.83 -6.85
C VAL A 67 3.73 5.17 -7.25
N LEU A 68 4.93 5.14 -7.83
CA LEU A 68 5.65 6.34 -8.26
C LEU A 68 5.40 6.63 -9.73
N ARG A 69 5.50 5.59 -10.58
CA ARG A 69 5.33 5.70 -12.04
C ARG A 69 4.75 4.43 -12.66
N PRO A 70 3.90 4.56 -13.70
CA PRO A 70 3.12 5.78 -13.96
C PRO A 70 2.26 6.13 -12.74
N SER A 71 1.93 7.41 -12.59
CA SER A 71 1.07 7.84 -11.48
C SER A 71 -0.30 7.17 -11.56
N LEU A 72 -0.88 6.83 -10.41
CA LEU A 72 -2.26 6.36 -10.35
C LEU A 72 -3.19 7.41 -10.97
N ALA A 73 -4.20 6.94 -11.69
CA ALA A 73 -5.17 7.76 -12.39
C ALA A 73 -6.49 7.77 -11.59
N PRO A 74 -6.83 8.88 -10.91
CA PRO A 74 -8.10 8.98 -10.21
C PRO A 74 -9.26 8.92 -11.21
N ASN A 75 -10.31 8.17 -10.88
CA ASN A 75 -11.53 8.08 -11.66
C ASN A 75 -12.72 8.39 -10.74
N TRP A 76 -13.20 9.63 -10.80
CA TRP A 76 -14.32 10.10 -9.98
C TRP A 76 -15.66 9.47 -10.40
N ASP A 77 -15.75 9.01 -11.65
CA ASP A 77 -16.94 8.39 -12.24
C ASP A 77 -16.91 6.85 -12.13
N ALA A 78 -15.92 6.26 -11.44
CA ALA A 78 -15.86 4.83 -11.22
C ALA A 78 -17.07 4.33 -10.44
N GLU A 79 -17.64 3.20 -10.86
CA GLU A 79 -18.82 2.58 -10.23
C GLU A 79 -18.51 2.14 -8.79
N GLU A 80 -17.31 1.61 -8.56
CA GLU A 80 -16.83 1.16 -7.26
C GLU A 80 -15.51 1.86 -6.93
N GLU A 81 -15.27 2.11 -5.64
CA GLU A 81 -13.95 2.51 -5.14
C GLU A 81 -13.39 3.82 -5.75
N SER A 82 -14.28 4.77 -6.05
CA SER A 82 -13.93 6.14 -6.47
C SER A 82 -13.32 6.95 -5.31
N PRO A 83 -12.30 7.81 -5.56
CA PRO A 83 -11.64 8.05 -6.84
C PRO A 83 -10.43 7.14 -7.11
N LEU A 84 -9.98 6.36 -6.12
CA LEU A 84 -8.88 5.41 -6.22
C LEU A 84 -9.18 4.23 -5.31
N PRO A 85 -9.00 2.99 -5.77
CA PRO A 85 -9.35 1.84 -4.98
C PRO A 85 -8.30 1.52 -3.94
N HIS A 86 -8.70 1.12 -2.74
CA HIS A 86 -7.78 0.51 -1.77
C HIS A 86 -6.48 1.29 -1.56
N VAL A 87 -6.63 2.56 -1.18
CA VAL A 87 -5.53 3.43 -0.73
C VAL A 87 -5.86 4.10 0.61
N TYR A 88 -4.84 4.45 1.37
CA TYR A 88 -4.94 5.34 2.53
C TYR A 88 -4.79 6.77 2.02
N PHE A 89 -5.89 7.48 1.79
CA PHE A 89 -5.84 8.82 1.19
C PHE A 89 -4.93 9.78 1.95
N GLU A 90 -3.93 10.31 1.26
CA GLU A 90 -3.01 11.32 1.78
C GLU A 90 -3.01 12.55 0.86
N LEU A 91 -3.11 13.74 1.47
CA LEU A 91 -2.96 15.03 0.80
C LEU A 91 -1.49 15.47 0.83
N PRO A 92 -1.03 16.33 -0.11
CA PRO A 92 -1.82 17.03 -1.12
C PRO A 92 -2.05 16.26 -2.43
N ASP A 93 -1.35 15.15 -2.67
CA ASP A 93 -1.47 14.36 -3.89
C ASP A 93 -1.93 12.93 -3.60
N ILE A 94 -3.23 12.69 -3.80
CA ILE A 94 -3.86 11.39 -3.56
C ILE A 94 -3.27 10.27 -4.41
N ARG A 95 -2.57 10.57 -5.51
CA ARG A 95 -1.95 9.57 -6.39
C ARG A 95 -0.71 8.93 -5.76
N LEU A 96 -0.18 9.55 -4.71
CA LEU A 96 0.92 9.04 -3.88
C LEU A 96 0.41 8.43 -2.57
N SER A 97 -0.90 8.23 -2.43
CA SER A 97 -1.49 7.56 -1.26
C SER A 97 -0.92 6.14 -1.10
N PRO A 98 -0.58 5.72 0.13
CA PRO A 98 -0.21 4.34 0.41
C PRO A 98 -1.26 3.33 -0.02
N LEU A 99 -0.84 2.21 -0.60
CA LEU A 99 -1.73 1.11 -0.95
C LEU A 99 -2.27 0.40 0.30
N CYS A 100 -3.55 0.07 0.30
CA CYS A 100 -4.20 -0.81 1.26
C CYS A 100 -4.10 -2.26 0.77
N LEU A 101 -3.08 -2.98 1.25
CA LEU A 101 -2.71 -4.31 0.74
C LEU A 101 -3.21 -5.50 1.58
N PHE A 102 -3.64 -5.25 2.80
CA PHE A 102 -4.06 -6.26 3.78
C PHE A 102 -4.96 -5.61 4.83
N ASP A 103 -5.76 -6.42 5.50
CA ASP A 103 -6.67 -6.03 6.59
C ASP A 103 -5.95 -6.09 7.95
N PRO A 104 -5.68 -4.93 8.59
CA PRO A 104 -5.03 -4.89 9.91
C PRO A 104 -5.91 -5.49 11.02
N LYS A 105 -7.24 -5.42 10.92
CA LYS A 105 -8.18 -5.99 11.91
C LYS A 105 -8.18 -7.52 11.85
N ALA A 106 -8.08 -8.07 10.64
CA ALA A 106 -7.90 -9.51 10.45
C ALA A 106 -6.46 -9.99 10.75
N ARG A 107 -5.54 -9.08 11.09
CA ARG A 107 -4.12 -9.36 11.37
C ARG A 107 -3.44 -10.13 10.24
N GLU A 108 -3.82 -9.85 9.00
CA GLU A 108 -3.26 -10.50 7.82
C GLU A 108 -1.75 -10.26 7.68
N TRP A 109 -1.28 -9.12 8.20
CA TRP A 109 0.12 -8.81 8.32
C TRP A 109 0.51 -8.60 9.78
N GLU A 110 1.66 -9.16 10.16
CA GLU A 110 2.32 -8.83 11.41
C GLU A 110 3.84 -8.70 11.25
N PRO A 111 4.54 -7.99 12.16
CA PRO A 111 5.98 -7.73 12.03
C PRO A 111 6.87 -8.96 12.08
N SER A 112 6.33 -10.16 12.35
CA SER A 112 7.05 -11.44 12.28
C SER A 112 7.24 -11.92 10.82
N MET A 113 6.45 -11.40 9.89
CA MET A 113 6.43 -11.80 8.49
C MET A 113 7.49 -11.06 7.66
N LEU A 114 7.94 -11.67 6.58
CA LEU A 114 8.86 -11.03 5.63
C LEU A 114 8.06 -10.24 4.59
N ILE A 115 8.41 -8.96 4.41
CA ILE A 115 7.85 -8.09 3.36
C ILE A 115 8.01 -8.72 1.98
N SER A 116 9.14 -9.37 1.76
CA SER A 116 9.45 -10.08 0.51
C SER A 116 8.51 -11.25 0.21
N ARG A 117 7.86 -11.83 1.24
CA ARG A 117 6.94 -12.97 1.11
C ARG A 117 5.48 -12.58 1.21
N THR A 118 5.18 -11.35 1.61
CA THR A 118 3.81 -10.84 1.79
C THR A 118 3.56 -9.62 0.90
N THR A 119 4.05 -8.46 1.33
CA THR A 119 3.75 -7.14 0.79
C THR A 119 4.02 -7.03 -0.70
N VAL A 120 5.14 -7.57 -1.19
CA VAL A 120 5.48 -7.48 -2.62
C VAL A 120 4.47 -8.26 -3.46
N GLY A 121 4.15 -9.51 -3.08
CA GLY A 121 3.15 -10.31 -3.77
C GLY A 121 1.74 -9.72 -3.70
N TRP A 122 1.38 -9.12 -2.56
CA TRP A 122 0.10 -8.40 -2.44
C TRP A 122 0.05 -7.14 -3.30
N THR A 123 1.19 -6.45 -3.46
CA THR A 123 1.30 -5.32 -4.38
C THR A 123 1.07 -5.74 -5.83
N VAL A 124 1.63 -6.89 -6.27
CA VAL A 124 1.34 -7.45 -7.60
C VAL A 124 -0.16 -7.65 -7.81
N ARG A 125 -0.83 -8.29 -6.84
CA ARG A 125 -2.28 -8.56 -6.91
C ARG A 125 -3.09 -7.27 -6.94
N TRP A 126 -2.74 -6.30 -6.11
CA TRP A 126 -3.39 -4.99 -6.09
C TRP A 126 -3.23 -4.28 -7.45
N LEU A 127 -2.03 -4.27 -8.03
CA LEU A 127 -1.78 -3.61 -9.32
C LEU A 127 -2.53 -4.29 -10.47
N ALA A 128 -2.61 -5.63 -10.47
CA ALA A 128 -3.42 -6.36 -11.44
C ALA A 128 -4.92 -6.03 -11.33
N ALA A 129 -5.44 -5.90 -10.11
CA ALA A 129 -6.82 -5.47 -9.88
C ALA A 129 -7.05 -4.00 -10.25
N TYR A 130 -6.07 -3.13 -9.98
CA TYR A 130 -6.10 -1.71 -10.35
C TYR A 130 -6.15 -1.53 -11.86
N GLU A 131 -5.36 -2.28 -12.65
CA GLU A 131 -5.44 -2.21 -14.11
C GLU A 131 -6.84 -2.55 -14.64
N PHE A 132 -7.51 -3.54 -14.03
CA PHE A 132 -8.89 -3.86 -14.37
C PHE A 132 -9.87 -2.77 -13.93
N TRP A 133 -9.70 -2.22 -12.73
CA TRP A 133 -10.51 -1.12 -12.21
C TRP A 133 -10.35 0.15 -13.06
N GLU A 134 -9.14 0.47 -13.51
CA GLU A 134 -8.86 1.61 -14.39
C GLU A 134 -9.61 1.48 -15.72
N MET A 135 -9.79 0.25 -16.22
CA MET A 135 -10.51 -0.03 -17.46
C MET A 135 -12.03 -0.07 -17.31
N THR A 136 -12.54 -0.52 -16.16
CA THR A 136 -13.97 -0.89 -16.00
C THR A 136 -14.71 -0.07 -14.96
N GLY A 137 -14.00 0.65 -14.09
CA GLY A 137 -14.55 1.31 -12.91
C GLY A 137 -15.00 0.35 -11.80
N ARG A 138 -14.73 -0.96 -11.92
CA ARG A 138 -15.18 -1.99 -10.97
C ARG A 138 -13.99 -2.66 -10.28
N TRP A 139 -14.09 -2.86 -8.97
CA TRP A 139 -12.99 -3.39 -8.16
C TRP A 139 -13.10 -4.89 -7.93
N ILE A 140 -12.10 -5.63 -8.42
CA ILE A 140 -12.03 -7.09 -8.29
C ILE A 140 -10.99 -7.58 -7.27
N GLY A 141 -10.28 -6.65 -6.62
CA GLY A 141 -9.20 -7.00 -5.69
C GLY A 141 -9.70 -7.54 -4.34
N GLY A 142 -10.99 -7.39 -4.04
CA GLY A 142 -11.58 -7.70 -2.75
C GLY A 142 -10.97 -6.86 -1.63
N GLY A 143 -11.03 -7.37 -0.39
CA GLY A 143 -10.57 -6.65 0.81
C GLY A 143 -11.67 -5.79 1.42
N ARG A 144 -11.51 -5.42 2.69
CA ARG A 144 -12.43 -4.51 3.38
C ARG A 144 -11.78 -3.14 3.52
N HIS A 145 -12.53 -2.09 3.21
CA HIS A 145 -12.20 -0.73 3.63
C HIS A 145 -12.72 -0.50 5.04
N GLU A 146 -11.92 0.19 5.87
CA GLU A 146 -12.53 0.93 6.97
C GLU A 146 -13.17 2.17 6.34
N GLU A 147 -14.50 2.22 6.30
CA GLU A 147 -15.18 3.49 6.16
C GLU A 147 -14.73 4.36 7.33
N ILE A 148 -13.93 5.40 7.06
CA ILE A 148 -13.80 6.50 8.00
C ILE A 148 -15.20 7.08 8.07
N GLY A 149 -15.88 6.83 9.20
CA GLY A 149 -17.30 7.07 9.38
C GLY A 149 -17.74 8.38 8.75
N THR A 150 -18.49 8.28 7.66
CA THR A 150 -19.43 9.34 7.34
C THR A 150 -20.55 9.16 8.35
N GLU A 151 -20.59 10.03 9.35
CA GLU A 151 -21.86 10.28 10.03
C GLU A 151 -22.85 10.62 8.92
N LYS A 152 -23.73 9.67 8.59
CA LYS A 152 -24.92 9.95 7.80
C LYS A 152 -25.62 11.07 8.53
N GLY A 153 -25.62 12.26 7.94
CA GLY A 153 -26.36 13.39 8.44
C GLY A 153 -27.78 12.93 8.74
N ASP A 154 -28.16 13.03 10.01
CA ASP A 154 -29.52 12.77 10.43
C ASP A 154 -30.48 13.63 9.60
N ASN A 155 -31.44 12.94 9.02
CA ASN A 155 -32.68 13.45 8.45
C ASN A 155 -33.08 14.84 8.97
N HIS A 156 -32.98 15.86 8.12
CA HIS A 156 -33.92 16.97 8.21
C HIS A 156 -35.22 16.57 7.52
N ALA A 157 -36.09 15.97 8.33
CA ALA A 157 -37.54 16.03 8.13
C ALA A 157 -38.10 16.99 9.18
N ALA A 158 -38.39 18.23 8.76
CA ALA A 158 -39.46 19.11 9.25
C ALA A 158 -39.55 20.32 8.31
#